data_AF-A0A2N5KCD9-F1
#
_entry.id   AF-A0A2N5KCD9-F1
#
_cell.length_a   1.000
_cell.length_b   1.000
_cell.length_c   1.000
_cell.angle_alpha   90.00
_cell.angle_beta   90.00
_cell.angle_gamma   90.00
#
_symmetry.space_group_name_H-M   'P 1'
#
loop_
_entity.id
_entity.type
_entity.pdbx_description
1 polymer ?
#
loop_
_entity_poly.entity_id
_entity_poly.type
_entity_poly.pdbx_seq_one_letter_code
_entity_poly.pdbx_strand_id
1 'polypeptide(L)' 'MFMMFTLARPDVFAPDDVGLQNAMMKIYGWNTLPPKKELAVFAERWKPYRTVASLHLWQSLNNAPA' A
#
# COMPACT_ATOMS: atom_id res chain seq x y z
N MET A 1 -1.54 -8.17 -6.57
CA MET A 1 -0.89 -8.13 -7.89
C MET A 1 -1.84 -8.41 -9.04
N PHE A 2 -2.30 -9.65 -9.29
CA PHE A 2 -3.19 -9.96 -10.42
C PHE A 2 -4.45 -9.07 -10.48
N MET A 3 -5.13 -8.88 -9.33
CA MET A 3 -6.33 -8.03 -9.30
C MET A 3 -6.07 -6.56 -9.65
N MET A 4 -4.90 -6.03 -9.30
CA MET A 4 -4.55 -4.63 -9.54
C MET A 4 -4.08 -4.41 -10.99
N PHE A 5 -3.18 -5.27 -11.48
CA PHE A 5 -2.46 -5.03 -12.74
C PHE A 5 -3.05 -5.75 -13.95
N THR A 6 -3.78 -6.85 -13.76
CA THR A 6 -4.41 -7.59 -14.87
C THR A 6 -5.90 -7.31 -14.95
N LEU A 7 -6.60 -7.32 -13.80
CA LEU A 7 -8.05 -7.09 -13.76
C LEU A 7 -8.43 -5.62 -13.50
N ALA A 8 -7.47 -4.73 -13.34
CA ALA A 8 -7.67 -3.30 -13.12
C ALA A 8 -8.72 -2.98 -12.02
N ARG A 9 -8.75 -3.77 -10.94
CA ARG A 9 -9.67 -3.53 -9.81
C ARG A 9 -9.22 -2.28 -9.05
N PRO A 10 -10.08 -1.26 -8.86
CA PRO A 10 -9.68 0.02 -8.27
C PRO A 10 -9.55 -0.03 -6.73
N ASP A 11 -10.18 -1.01 -6.08
CA ASP A 11 -10.33 -1.06 -4.63
C ASP A 11 -9.67 -2.28 -3.98
N VAL A 12 -8.38 -2.49 -4.27
CA VAL A 12 -7.57 -3.58 -3.70
C VAL A 12 -6.41 -3.01 -2.91
N PHE A 13 -6.15 -3.58 -1.73
CA PHE A 13 -4.96 -3.32 -0.90
C PHE A 13 -4.29 -4.66 -0.57
N ALA A 14 -2.95 -4.70 -0.56
CA ALA A 14 -2.16 -5.90 -0.30
C ALA A 14 -1.34 -5.73 0.99
N PRO A 15 -1.87 -6.09 2.18
CA PRO A 15 -1.19 -5.86 3.45
C PRO A 15 0.09 -6.68 3.64
N ASP A 16 0.28 -7.74 2.84
CA ASP A 16 1.48 -8.58 2.84
C ASP A 16 2.64 -8.01 2.01
N ASP A 17 2.42 -6.94 1.26
CA ASP A 17 3.44 -6.33 0.40
C ASP A 17 4.45 -5.55 1.23
N VAL A 18 5.72 -5.97 1.22
CA VAL A 18 6.82 -5.33 1.98
C VAL A 18 7.06 -3.89 1.51
N GLY A 19 6.86 -3.61 0.22
CA GLY A 19 6.95 -2.25 -0.32
C GLY A 19 5.88 -1.33 0.28
N LEU A 20 4.62 -1.77 0.32
CA LEU A 20 3.55 -1.01 0.94
C LEU A 20 3.77 -0.82 2.44
N GLN A 21 4.19 -1.88 3.14
CA GLN A 21 4.54 -1.81 4.57
C GLN A 21 5.62 -0.75 4.83
N ASN A 22 6.72 -0.78 4.08
CA ASN A 22 7.82 0.18 4.21
C ASN A 22 7.40 1.61 3.86
N ALA A 23 6.61 1.78 2.79
CA ALA A 23 6.08 3.08 2.38
C ALA A 23 5.18 3.68 3.48
N MET A 24 4.26 2.88 4.03
CA MET A 24 3.37 3.32 5.10
C MET A 24 4.16 3.64 6.37
N MET A 25 5.12 2.81 6.76
CA MET A 25 6.01 3.08 7.90
C MET A 25 6.71 4.44 7.76
N LYS A 26 7.28 4.71 6.58
CA LYS A 26 8.01 5.94 6.29
C LYS A 26 7.09 7.17 6.26
N ILE A 27 5.94 7.08 5.60
CA ILE A 27 5.02 8.21 5.43
C ILE A 27 4.28 8.54 6.72
N TYR A 28 3.83 7.52 7.45
CA TYR A 28 3.05 7.70 8.68
C TYR A 28 3.91 7.78 9.95
N GLY A 29 5.24 7.68 9.82
CA GLY A 29 6.18 7.86 10.93
C GLY A 29 6.05 6.80 12.02
N TRP A 30 5.71 5.57 11.64
CA TRP A 30 5.58 4.47 12.60
C TRP A 30 6.95 3.91 12.96
N ASN A 31 7.19 3.72 14.27
CA ASN A 31 8.45 3.15 14.76
C ASN A 31 8.51 1.62 14.64
N THR A 32 7.35 0.96 14.65
CA THR A 32 7.20 -0.48 14.52
C THR A 32 6.15 -0.81 13.48
N LEU A 33 6.38 -1.87 12.70
CA LEU A 33 5.44 -2.30 11.67
C LEU A 33 4.13 -2.77 12.33
N PRO A 34 2.98 -2.14 12.05
CA PRO A 34 1.71 -2.61 12.58
C PRO A 34 1.37 -4.00 12.04
N PRO A 35 0.60 -4.80 12.80
CA PRO A 35 0.04 -6.05 12.31
C PRO A 35 -0.69 -5.86 10.97
N LYS A 36 -0.60 -6.86 10.10
CA LYS A 36 -1.27 -6.87 8.76
C LYS A 36 -2.76 -6.53 8.82
N LYS A 37 -3.45 -6.97 9.89
CA LYS A 37 -4.85 -6.65 10.15
C LYS A 37 -5.06 -5.15 10.36
N GLU A 38 -4.19 -4.49 11.12
CA GLU A 38 -4.26 -3.06 11.38
C GLU A 38 -3.93 -2.25 10.12
N LEU A 39 -2.98 -2.70 9.31
CA LEU A 39 -2.70 -2.10 8.00
C LEU A 39 -3.94 -2.16 7.08
N ALA A 40 -4.61 -3.31 7.05
CA ALA A 40 -5.83 -3.48 6.25
C ALA A 40 -6.97 -2.57 6.74
N VAL A 41 -7.17 -2.46 8.06
CA VAL A 41 -8.15 -1.54 8.67
C VAL A 41 -7.77 -0.08 8.37
N PHE A 42 -6.49 0.28 8.46
CA PHE A 42 -6.03 1.61 8.16
C PHE A 42 -6.32 1.99 6.70
N ALA A 43 -6.09 1.07 5.77
CA ALA A 43 -6.30 1.24 4.33
C ALA A 43 -7.77 1.48 3.94
N GLU A 44 -8.73 1.16 4.80
CA GLU A 44 -10.17 1.43 4.56
C GLU A 44 -10.45 2.91 4.27
N ARG A 45 -9.64 3.83 4.81
CA ARG A 45 -9.75 5.28 4.55
C ARG A 45 -9.54 5.67 3.08
N TRP A 46 -8.90 4.81 2.29
CA TRP A 46 -8.65 5.07 0.87
C TRP A 46 -9.74 4.50 -0.03
N LYS A 47 -10.79 3.89 0.53
CA LYS A 47 -11.93 3.46 -0.27
C LYS A 47 -12.58 4.65 -0.99
N PRO A 48 -13.08 4.45 -2.22
CA PRO A 48 -13.12 3.20 -2.99
C PRO A 48 -11.89 2.98 -3.89
N TYR A 49 -10.75 3.64 -3.62
CA TYR A 49 -9.58 3.68 -4.50
C TYR A 49 -8.29 3.20 -3.82
N ARG A 50 -8.37 2.12 -3.03
CA ARG A 50 -7.21 1.55 -2.32
C ARG A 50 -6.05 1.16 -3.24
N THR A 51 -6.34 0.80 -4.49
CA THR A 51 -5.28 0.49 -5.46
C THR A 51 -4.50 1.72 -5.88
N VAL A 52 -5.16 2.87 -6.03
CA VAL A 52 -4.48 4.14 -6.34
C VAL A 52 -3.56 4.56 -5.18
N ALA A 53 -4.04 4.44 -3.93
CA ALA A 53 -3.19 4.69 -2.77
C ALA A 53 -1.96 3.77 -2.74
N SER A 54 -2.14 2.47 -3.06
CA SER A 54 -1.04 1.51 -3.15
C SER A 54 0.01 1.91 -4.20
N LEU A 55 -0.43 2.39 -5.37
CA LEU A 55 0.47 2.88 -6.42
C LEU A 55 1.32 4.08 -5.95
N HIS A 56 0.70 5.06 -5.28
CA HIS A 56 1.44 6.19 -4.74
C HIS A 56 2.37 5.81 -3.60
N LEU A 57 1.99 4.86 -2.75
CA LEU A 57 2.86 4.32 -1.70
C LEU A 57 4.13 3.69 -2.31
N TRP A 58 4.00 2.85 -3.35
CA TRP A 58 5.17 2.32 -4.04
C TRP A 58 6.03 3.41 -4.69
N GLN A 59 5.40 4.40 -5.33
CA GLN A 59 6.11 5.52 -5.93
C GLN A 59 6.90 6.34 -4.89
N SER A 60 6.35 6.50 -3.69
CA SER A 60 6.98 7.28 -2.60
C SER A 60 8.31 6.73 -2.10
N LEU A 61 8.57 5.45 -2.35
CA LEU A 61 9.85 4.83 -2.00
C LEU A 61 10.99 5.26 -2.92
N ASN A 62 10.72 6.04 -3.98
CA ASN A 62 11.70 6.50 -4.97
C ASN A 62 12.58 5.34 -5.50
N ASN A 63 11.96 4.20 -5.80
CA ASN A 63 12.62 3.03 -6.39
C ASN A 63 12.87 3.21 -7.91
N ALA A 64 13.26 4.40 -8.35
CA ALA A 64 13.65 4.60 -9.74
C ALA A 64 14.83 3.65 -10.05
N PRO A 65 14.74 2.80 -11.08
CA PRO A 65 15.91 2.06 -11.53
C PRO A 65 16.99 3.07 -11.90
N ALA A 66 18.23 2.78 -11.49
CA ALA A 66 19.40 3.59 -11.80
C ALA A 66 19.62 3.72 -13.32
#